data_AF-A0A2X0NJH5-F1
#
_entry.id   AF-A0A2X0NJH5-F1
#
_cell.length_a   1.000
_cell.length_b   1.000
_cell.length_c   1.000
_cell.angle_alpha   90.00
_cell.angle_beta   90.00
_cell.angle_gamma   90.00
#
_symmetry.space_group_name_H-M   'P 1'
#
loop_
_entity.id
_entity.type
_entity.pdbx_description
1 polymer ?
#
loop_
_entity_poly.entity_id
_entity_poly.type
_entity_poly.pdbx_seq_one_letter_code
_entity_poly.pdbx_strand_id
1 'polypeptide(L)'
;IGAANNLLAAMVDNHIHQGNALRIDPKRITWRRCVDMNDRQLRNIVDGLGKKGDGAVRQDGFDITVASEIMAAFCLADDIADLKVRLGRIIVGYSYEGEPVTAKQLNANGAMAALLKDALKPNLVQTLEGTLAFVHGGPFANIAHGCNSVIATRMAMHFADYVVTEGGFGADLGAEKFLDIKCRMANLKPDAVIIVATVRALKYNGGVPKADLNNENLEALEKGIPNQLKHVENITQVYKLPAVVAINEFPTDTEAEVELVRAKCKELGVNVALSQVWAKGGEGGIELAKEVIRLCDEPNDFQFCYPDDYT
;
A
#
# COMPACT_ATOMS: atom_id res chain seq x y z
N ILE A 1 -12.84 -8.60 -6.61
CA ILE A 1 -11.94 -9.13 -5.57
C ILE A 1 -12.69 -9.99 -4.55
N GLY A 2 -13.64 -9.43 -3.78
CA GLY A 2 -14.39 -10.23 -2.78
C GLY A 2 -15.06 -11.48 -3.34
N ALA A 3 -15.61 -11.42 -4.56
CA ALA A 3 -16.16 -12.60 -5.24
C ALA A 3 -15.12 -13.71 -5.47
N ALA A 4 -13.90 -13.37 -5.89
CA ALA A 4 -12.84 -14.34 -6.09
C ALA A 4 -12.35 -14.93 -4.75
N ASN A 5 -12.28 -14.12 -3.70
CA ASN A 5 -11.89 -14.56 -2.35
C ASN A 5 -12.87 -15.59 -1.80
N ASN A 6 -14.16 -15.26 -1.90
CA ASN A 6 -15.23 -16.09 -1.37
C ASN A 6 -15.49 -17.31 -2.26
N LEU A 7 -15.18 -17.25 -3.56
CA LEU A 7 -15.12 -18.44 -4.41
C LEU A 7 -14.06 -19.43 -3.90
N LEU A 8 -12.84 -18.95 -3.59
CA LEU A 8 -11.79 -19.82 -3.05
C LEU A 8 -12.21 -20.46 -1.72
N ALA A 9 -12.76 -19.66 -0.80
CA ALA A 9 -13.27 -20.17 0.47
C ALA A 9 -14.36 -21.25 0.25
N ALA A 10 -15.32 -21.00 -0.64
CA ALA A 10 -16.35 -21.98 -0.98
C ALA A 10 -15.78 -23.26 -1.61
N MET A 11 -14.74 -23.15 -2.45
CA MET A 11 -14.08 -24.30 -3.06
C MET A 11 -13.29 -25.13 -2.05
N VAL A 12 -12.68 -24.50 -1.04
CA VAL A 12 -12.01 -25.21 0.08
C VAL A 12 -13.02 -26.07 0.84
N ASP A 13 -14.12 -25.47 1.31
CA ASP A 13 -15.12 -26.17 2.10
C ASP A 13 -15.86 -27.24 1.27
N ASN A 14 -16.15 -26.95 -0.01
CA ASN A 14 -16.73 -27.94 -0.92
C ASN A 14 -15.78 -29.12 -1.17
N HIS A 15 -14.48 -28.88 -1.34
CA HIS A 15 -13.51 -29.97 -1.52
C HIS A 15 -13.48 -30.91 -0.31
N ILE A 16 -13.54 -30.34 0.90
CA ILE A 16 -13.62 -31.12 2.14
C ILE A 16 -14.92 -31.93 2.16
N HIS A 17 -16.05 -31.29 1.86
CA HIS A 17 -17.37 -31.93 1.85
C HIS A 17 -17.47 -33.09 0.84
N GLN A 18 -16.89 -32.95 -0.36
CA GLN A 18 -16.96 -33.94 -1.44
C GLN A 18 -15.99 -35.12 -1.30
N GLY A 19 -15.26 -35.21 -0.18
CA GLY A 19 -14.38 -36.36 0.12
C GLY A 19 -12.96 -36.00 0.53
N ASN A 20 -12.60 -34.71 0.55
CA ASN A 20 -11.34 -34.19 1.07
C ASN A 20 -10.10 -34.94 0.55
N ALA A 21 -10.00 -35.16 -0.76
CA ALA A 21 -8.90 -35.92 -1.36
C ALA A 21 -7.50 -35.32 -1.10
N LEU A 22 -7.43 -34.04 -0.74
CA LEU A 22 -6.19 -33.32 -0.37
C LEU A 22 -5.90 -33.41 1.13
N ARG A 23 -6.75 -34.09 1.90
CA ARG A 23 -6.62 -34.30 3.35
C ARG A 23 -6.40 -33.00 4.12
N ILE A 24 -7.08 -31.93 3.72
CA ILE A 24 -7.05 -30.63 4.38
C ILE A 24 -7.52 -30.82 5.82
N ASP A 25 -6.76 -30.35 6.80
CA ASP A 25 -7.21 -30.28 8.19
C ASP A 25 -8.07 -29.01 8.36
N PRO A 26 -9.38 -29.12 8.64
CA PRO A 26 -10.25 -27.95 8.81
C PRO A 26 -9.79 -27.00 9.93
N LYS A 27 -8.96 -27.48 10.88
CA LYS A 27 -8.39 -26.66 11.96
C LYS A 27 -7.14 -25.88 11.53
N ARG A 28 -6.58 -26.20 10.37
CA ARG A 28 -5.36 -25.56 9.82
C ARG A 28 -5.63 -24.82 8.51
N ILE A 29 -6.89 -24.46 8.25
CA ILE A 29 -7.24 -23.52 7.18
C ILE A 29 -6.82 -22.13 7.61
N THR A 30 -5.98 -21.48 6.80
CA THR A 30 -5.55 -20.10 7.01
C THR A 30 -6.36 -19.12 6.16
N TRP A 31 -6.98 -19.60 5.09
CA TRP A 31 -7.81 -18.79 4.21
C TRP A 31 -9.13 -18.38 4.89
N ARG A 32 -9.35 -17.08 5.03
CA ARG A 32 -10.56 -16.48 5.59
C ARG A 32 -11.49 -15.96 4.50
N ARG A 33 -12.77 -15.80 4.82
CA ARG A 33 -13.72 -15.13 3.94
C ARG A 33 -13.52 -13.61 3.99
N CYS A 34 -14.16 -12.86 3.09
CA CYS A 34 -14.08 -11.41 3.16
C CYS A 34 -15.39 -10.70 2.79
N VAL A 35 -15.56 -9.50 3.31
CA VAL A 35 -16.66 -8.58 3.00
C VAL A 35 -16.18 -7.15 3.11
N ASP A 36 -16.62 -6.26 2.23
CA ASP A 36 -16.24 -4.84 2.28
C ASP A 36 -17.20 -4.04 3.16
N MET A 37 -17.23 -4.40 4.44
CA MET A 37 -18.06 -3.77 5.49
C MET A 37 -17.30 -3.77 6.80
N ASN A 38 -17.47 -2.73 7.61
CA ASN A 38 -16.92 -2.65 8.96
C ASN A 38 -17.76 -3.49 9.94
N ASP A 39 -17.82 -4.80 9.72
CA ASP A 39 -18.62 -5.73 10.51
C ASP A 39 -17.77 -6.50 11.52
N ARG A 40 -17.82 -6.07 12.80
CA ARG A 40 -17.09 -6.73 13.88
C ARG A 40 -17.64 -8.11 14.23
N GLN A 41 -18.90 -8.41 13.88
CA GLN A 41 -19.59 -9.64 14.27
C GLN A 41 -19.02 -10.86 13.54
N LEU A 42 -18.46 -10.66 12.35
CA LEU A 42 -17.92 -11.72 11.50
C LEU A 42 -16.44 -12.03 11.76
N ARG A 43 -15.80 -11.37 12.74
CA ARG A 43 -14.36 -11.59 13.03
C ARG A 43 -14.04 -13.02 13.42
N ASN A 44 -14.92 -13.66 14.21
CA ASN A 44 -14.78 -15.05 14.63
C ASN A 44 -16.14 -15.71 14.53
N ILE A 45 -16.24 -16.75 13.70
CA ILE A 45 -17.48 -17.50 13.51
C ILE A 45 -17.20 -19.00 13.57
N VAL A 46 -18.28 -19.77 13.68
CA VAL A 46 -18.30 -21.19 13.37
C VAL A 46 -19.27 -21.37 12.21
N ASP A 47 -18.82 -21.98 11.12
CA ASP A 47 -19.61 -22.23 9.93
C ASP A 47 -19.75 -23.74 9.66
N GLY A 48 -20.43 -24.11 8.57
CA GLY A 48 -20.70 -25.52 8.24
C GLY A 48 -21.59 -26.25 9.25
N LEU A 49 -22.35 -25.51 10.06
CA LEU A 49 -23.36 -26.04 10.97
C LEU A 49 -24.57 -26.57 10.20
N GLY A 50 -25.38 -27.42 10.84
CA GLY A 50 -26.61 -27.94 10.25
C GLY A 50 -26.57 -29.46 10.03
N LYS A 51 -27.21 -29.91 8.95
CA LYS A 51 -27.27 -31.32 8.55
C LYS A 51 -25.97 -31.72 7.85
N LYS A 52 -25.76 -33.03 7.68
CA LYS A 52 -24.60 -33.60 6.95
C LYS A 52 -24.40 -32.99 5.55
N GLY A 53 -25.47 -32.56 4.89
CA GLY A 53 -25.42 -31.94 3.56
C GLY A 53 -24.96 -30.47 3.55
N ASP A 54 -24.89 -29.81 4.70
CA ASP A 54 -24.65 -28.36 4.80
C ASP A 54 -23.15 -28.00 4.91
N GLY A 55 -22.26 -28.99 5.06
CA GLY A 55 -20.81 -28.80 5.07
C GLY A 55 -20.08 -29.55 6.18
N ALA A 56 -18.89 -29.08 6.52
CA ALA A 56 -18.08 -29.56 7.64
C ALA A 56 -17.86 -28.42 8.64
N VAL A 57 -18.17 -28.68 9.92
CA VAL A 57 -18.07 -27.68 10.99
C VAL A 57 -16.61 -27.27 11.20
N ARG A 58 -16.32 -25.98 11.15
CA ARG A 58 -15.00 -25.43 11.51
C ARG A 58 -15.10 -24.02 12.07
N GLN A 59 -14.01 -23.55 12.67
CA GLN A 59 -13.84 -22.14 12.99
C GLN A 59 -13.42 -21.39 11.73
N ASP A 60 -13.94 -20.17 11.58
CA ASP A 60 -13.61 -19.29 10.47
C ASP A 60 -13.71 -17.81 10.89
N GLY A 61 -13.47 -16.90 9.95
CA GLY A 61 -13.81 -15.50 10.12
C GLY A 61 -13.76 -14.75 8.80
N PHE A 62 -14.17 -13.49 8.88
CA PHE A 62 -14.10 -12.56 7.77
C PHE A 62 -13.05 -11.49 8.04
N ASP A 63 -12.39 -11.08 6.96
CA ASP A 63 -11.60 -9.87 6.91
C ASP A 63 -12.26 -8.84 5.98
N ILE A 64 -11.88 -7.57 6.13
CA ILE A 64 -12.31 -6.56 5.17
C ILE A 64 -11.67 -6.86 3.79
N THR A 65 -12.41 -6.70 2.69
CA THR A 65 -11.97 -7.18 1.36
C THR A 65 -10.57 -6.71 0.94
N VAL A 66 -10.17 -5.49 1.31
CA VAL A 66 -8.85 -4.91 1.01
C VAL A 66 -7.67 -5.61 1.74
N ALA A 67 -7.96 -6.39 2.78
CA ALA A 67 -6.99 -7.21 3.50
C ALA A 67 -6.72 -8.57 2.84
N SER A 68 -7.52 -8.96 1.84
CA SER A 68 -7.36 -10.24 1.14
C SER A 68 -6.03 -10.31 0.39
N GLU A 69 -5.35 -11.47 0.43
CA GLU A 69 -4.17 -11.74 -0.39
C GLU A 69 -4.48 -11.63 -1.90
N ILE A 70 -5.75 -11.81 -2.30
CA ILE A 70 -6.17 -11.53 -3.68
C ILE A 70 -5.98 -10.05 -4.03
N MET A 71 -6.22 -9.11 -3.10
CA MET A 71 -5.95 -7.69 -3.34
C MET A 71 -4.46 -7.43 -3.53
N ALA A 72 -3.60 -8.07 -2.73
CA ALA A 72 -2.15 -7.95 -2.87
C ALA A 72 -1.65 -8.54 -4.20
N ALA A 73 -2.08 -9.76 -4.56
CA ALA A 73 -1.77 -10.39 -5.84
C ALA A 73 -2.28 -9.57 -7.03
N PHE A 74 -3.49 -8.99 -6.92
CA PHE A 74 -4.07 -8.10 -7.92
C PHE A 74 -3.22 -6.84 -8.13
N CYS A 75 -2.71 -6.24 -7.05
CA CYS A 75 -1.91 -5.03 -7.14
C CYS A 75 -0.47 -5.29 -7.62
N LEU A 76 0.05 -6.50 -7.47
CA LEU A 76 1.42 -6.86 -7.88
C LEU A 76 1.51 -7.61 -9.21
N ALA A 77 0.39 -7.96 -9.82
CA ALA A 77 0.39 -8.67 -11.10
C ALA A 77 0.81 -7.76 -12.26
N ASP A 78 1.62 -8.27 -13.18
CA ASP A 78 1.96 -7.58 -14.43
C ASP A 78 0.85 -7.69 -15.49
N ASP A 79 0.16 -8.83 -15.52
CA ASP A 79 -0.93 -9.11 -16.45
C ASP A 79 -1.86 -10.22 -15.90
N ILE A 80 -2.86 -10.63 -16.69
CA ILE A 80 -3.83 -11.65 -16.29
C ILE A 80 -3.20 -13.06 -16.15
N ALA A 81 -2.14 -13.36 -16.90
CA ALA A 81 -1.45 -14.64 -16.83
C ALA A 81 -0.61 -14.71 -15.54
N ASP A 82 0.12 -13.64 -15.22
CA ASP A 82 0.83 -13.51 -13.95
C ASP A 82 -0.13 -13.54 -12.75
N LEU A 83 -1.25 -12.81 -12.82
CA LEU A 83 -2.29 -12.86 -11.79
C LEU A 83 -2.77 -14.29 -11.53
N LYS A 84 -3.07 -15.05 -12.59
CA LYS A 84 -3.50 -16.45 -12.48
C LYS A 84 -2.43 -17.35 -11.84
N VAL A 85 -1.14 -17.09 -12.10
CA VAL A 85 -0.03 -17.81 -11.48
C VAL A 85 0.06 -17.47 -9.98
N ARG A 86 0.04 -16.18 -9.63
CA ARG A 86 0.07 -15.69 -8.24
C ARG A 86 -1.09 -16.26 -7.43
N LEU A 87 -2.31 -16.15 -7.95
CA LEU A 87 -3.51 -16.73 -7.36
C LEU A 87 -3.39 -18.24 -7.14
N GLY A 88 -2.66 -18.96 -8.00
CA GLY A 88 -2.42 -20.39 -7.85
C GLY A 88 -1.43 -20.75 -6.74
N ARG A 89 -0.53 -19.83 -6.36
CA ARG A 89 0.49 -20.04 -5.31
C ARG A 89 -0.03 -19.77 -3.89
N ILE A 90 -1.19 -19.12 -3.76
CA ILE A 90 -1.85 -18.86 -2.48
C ILE A 90 -2.01 -20.16 -1.70
N ILE A 91 -1.51 -20.18 -0.46
CA ILE A 91 -1.69 -21.27 0.50
C ILE A 91 -3.01 -21.04 1.23
N VAL A 92 -3.93 -22.00 1.12
CA VAL A 92 -5.24 -21.93 1.78
C VAL A 92 -5.26 -22.55 3.17
N GLY A 93 -4.29 -23.40 3.46
CA GLY A 93 -4.18 -24.13 4.72
C GLY A 93 -3.22 -25.30 4.60
N TYR A 94 -3.32 -26.23 5.54
CA TYR A 94 -2.43 -27.38 5.62
C TYR A 94 -3.22 -28.69 5.72
N SER A 95 -2.62 -29.76 5.18
CA SER A 95 -3.13 -31.12 5.36
C SER A 95 -2.91 -31.63 6.79
N TYR A 96 -3.50 -32.78 7.12
CA TYR A 96 -3.22 -33.50 8.37
C TYR A 96 -1.74 -33.88 8.52
N GLU A 97 -1.04 -34.09 7.41
CA GLU A 97 0.41 -34.36 7.36
C GLU A 97 1.27 -33.10 7.52
N GLY A 98 0.66 -31.90 7.47
CA GLY A 98 1.37 -30.63 7.57
C GLY A 98 1.84 -30.06 6.23
N GLU A 99 1.53 -30.72 5.11
CA GLU A 99 1.84 -30.21 3.78
C GLU A 99 0.96 -29.01 3.42
N PRO A 100 1.53 -27.94 2.81
CA PRO A 100 0.76 -26.78 2.37
C PRO A 100 -0.18 -27.15 1.22
N VAL A 101 -1.42 -26.65 1.29
CA VAL A 101 -2.42 -26.81 0.23
C VAL A 101 -2.63 -25.47 -0.44
N THR A 102 -2.54 -25.47 -1.77
CA THR A 102 -2.61 -24.27 -2.61
C THR A 102 -3.93 -24.15 -3.35
N ALA A 103 -4.30 -22.93 -3.73
CA ALA A 103 -5.47 -22.68 -4.58
C ALA A 103 -5.39 -23.37 -5.95
N LYS A 104 -4.18 -23.62 -6.47
CA LYS A 104 -3.98 -24.41 -7.71
C LYS A 104 -4.35 -25.88 -7.52
N GLN A 105 -4.05 -26.51 -6.38
CA GLN A 105 -4.46 -27.90 -6.10
C GLN A 105 -5.99 -28.05 -6.02
N LEU A 106 -6.70 -26.97 -5.68
CA LEU A 106 -8.15 -26.88 -5.73
C LEU A 106 -8.71 -26.48 -7.12
N ASN A 107 -7.85 -26.27 -8.11
CA ASN A 107 -8.21 -25.78 -9.45
C ASN A 107 -8.96 -24.43 -9.45
N ALA A 108 -8.76 -23.59 -8.43
CA ALA A 108 -9.51 -22.35 -8.23
C ALA A 108 -8.94 -21.17 -9.03
N ASN A 109 -7.64 -21.17 -9.33
CA ASN A 109 -6.93 -20.01 -9.87
C ASN A 109 -7.42 -19.54 -11.26
N GLY A 110 -7.87 -20.46 -12.11
CA GLY A 110 -8.48 -20.09 -13.40
C GLY A 110 -9.82 -19.35 -13.24
N ALA A 111 -10.69 -19.86 -12.36
CA ALA A 111 -12.00 -19.26 -12.10
C ALA A 111 -11.87 -17.91 -11.36
N MET A 112 -10.95 -17.81 -10.40
CA MET A 112 -10.63 -16.53 -9.75
C MET A 112 -10.11 -15.49 -10.76
N ALA A 113 -9.19 -15.88 -11.66
CA ALA A 113 -8.71 -14.96 -12.69
C ALA A 113 -9.84 -14.52 -13.64
N ALA A 114 -10.77 -15.42 -13.99
CA ALA A 114 -11.94 -15.07 -14.80
C ALA A 114 -12.83 -14.02 -14.11
N LEU A 115 -13.08 -14.14 -12.80
CA LEU A 115 -13.82 -13.16 -12.00
C LEU A 115 -13.12 -11.79 -11.89
N LEU A 116 -11.80 -11.74 -12.13
CA LEU A 116 -10.99 -10.53 -12.03
C LEU A 116 -10.62 -9.94 -13.39
N LYS A 117 -11.00 -10.57 -14.51
CA LYS A 117 -10.59 -10.20 -15.87
C LYS A 117 -10.82 -8.72 -16.18
N ASP A 118 -12.04 -8.24 -15.97
CA ASP A 118 -12.37 -6.83 -16.24
C ASP A 118 -11.92 -5.93 -15.10
N ALA A 119 -11.93 -6.42 -13.86
CA ALA A 119 -11.46 -5.67 -12.71
C ALA A 119 -9.99 -5.28 -12.84
N LEU A 120 -9.17 -6.07 -13.54
CA LEU A 120 -7.72 -5.84 -13.71
C LEU A 120 -7.39 -4.64 -14.62
N LYS A 121 -8.39 -4.06 -15.30
CA LYS A 121 -8.21 -2.88 -16.16
C LYS A 121 -8.18 -1.61 -15.30
N PRO A 122 -7.12 -0.79 -15.37
CA PRO A 122 -7.05 0.49 -14.63
C PRO A 122 -8.24 1.41 -14.92
N ASN A 123 -8.79 2.03 -13.87
CA ASN A 123 -9.90 2.98 -14.01
C ASN A 123 -9.35 4.39 -14.22
N LEU A 124 -9.62 4.97 -15.38
CA LEU A 124 -9.26 6.35 -15.70
C LEU A 124 -10.34 7.31 -15.17
N VAL A 125 -9.92 8.30 -14.40
CA VAL A 125 -10.71 9.44 -13.93
C VAL A 125 -9.90 10.72 -14.12
N GLN A 126 -10.38 11.85 -13.59
CA GLN A 126 -9.67 13.13 -13.64
C GLN A 126 -9.72 13.86 -12.29
N THR A 127 -8.74 14.72 -12.05
CA THR A 127 -8.76 15.70 -10.95
C THR A 127 -9.75 16.84 -11.25
N LEU A 128 -9.93 17.76 -10.30
CA LEU A 128 -10.75 18.97 -10.50
C LEU A 128 -10.27 19.86 -11.64
N GLU A 129 -8.99 19.76 -12.02
CA GLU A 129 -8.35 20.56 -13.07
C GLU A 129 -8.17 19.78 -14.38
N GLY A 130 -8.79 18.60 -14.50
CA GLY A 130 -8.74 17.80 -15.73
C GLY A 130 -7.47 16.96 -15.92
N THR A 131 -6.56 16.92 -14.93
CA THR A 131 -5.41 16.02 -14.96
C THR A 131 -5.89 14.57 -14.87
N LEU A 132 -5.42 13.72 -15.78
CA LEU A 132 -5.76 12.30 -15.79
C LEU A 132 -5.23 11.60 -14.52
N ALA A 133 -6.05 10.73 -13.94
CA ALA A 133 -5.68 9.95 -12.76
C ALA A 133 -6.17 8.51 -12.89
N PHE A 134 -5.31 7.55 -12.56
CA PHE A 134 -5.71 6.15 -12.42
C PHE A 134 -6.02 5.82 -10.96
N VAL A 135 -7.20 5.25 -10.69
CA VAL A 135 -7.57 4.75 -9.36
C VAL A 135 -7.78 3.24 -9.45
N HIS A 136 -6.80 2.47 -8.98
CA HIS A 136 -6.79 1.02 -9.21
C HIS A 136 -6.00 0.24 -8.15
N GLY A 137 -6.68 -0.70 -7.48
CA GLY A 137 -6.13 -1.44 -6.35
C GLY A 137 -6.16 -0.64 -5.04
N GLY A 138 -5.90 -1.32 -3.94
CA GLY A 138 -5.90 -0.72 -2.60
C GLY A 138 -5.66 -1.76 -1.51
N PRO A 139 -4.47 -2.39 -1.45
CA PRO A 139 -4.13 -3.29 -0.37
C PRO A 139 -3.81 -2.50 0.90
N PHE A 140 -3.92 -3.14 2.06
CA PHE A 140 -3.41 -2.57 3.29
C PHE A 140 -1.89 -2.34 3.24
N ALA A 141 -1.42 -1.34 3.99
CA ALA A 141 0.00 -0.99 4.10
C ALA A 141 0.70 -1.61 5.33
N ASN A 142 -0.01 -2.39 6.16
CA ASN A 142 0.58 -3.13 7.28
C ASN A 142 0.85 -4.60 6.90
N ILE A 143 -0.18 -5.37 6.60
CA ILE A 143 -0.10 -6.80 6.20
C ILE A 143 0.20 -7.01 4.70
N ALA A 144 0.21 -5.93 3.92
CA ALA A 144 0.59 -5.91 2.52
C ALA A 144 1.38 -4.63 2.22
N HIS A 145 1.59 -4.33 0.93
CA HIS A 145 2.53 -3.29 0.47
C HIS A 145 1.93 -1.87 0.35
N GLY A 146 0.60 -1.71 0.45
CA GLY A 146 -0.01 -0.37 0.55
C GLY A 146 0.07 0.51 -0.70
N CYS A 147 0.20 -0.05 -1.90
CA CYS A 147 0.30 0.74 -3.14
C CYS A 147 -0.86 0.41 -4.11
N ASN A 148 -1.13 1.34 -5.02
CA ASN A 148 -1.95 1.05 -6.20
C ASN A 148 -1.28 -0.02 -7.10
N SER A 149 -2.03 -0.57 -8.05
CA SER A 149 -1.54 -1.68 -8.87
C SER A 149 -0.34 -1.32 -9.75
N VAL A 150 0.54 -2.30 -9.99
CA VAL A 150 1.63 -2.27 -10.97
C VAL A 150 1.11 -1.92 -12.36
N ILE A 151 0.02 -2.54 -12.82
CA ILE A 151 -0.56 -2.30 -14.15
C ILE A 151 -0.91 -0.82 -14.36
N ALA A 152 -1.56 -0.19 -13.38
CA ALA A 152 -1.90 1.23 -13.46
C ALA A 152 -0.65 2.13 -13.47
N THR A 153 0.36 1.83 -12.64
CA THR A 153 1.62 2.58 -12.63
C THR A 153 2.36 2.45 -13.97
N ARG A 154 2.51 1.23 -14.51
CA ARG A 154 3.17 1.01 -15.81
C ARG A 154 2.41 1.64 -16.96
N MET A 155 1.08 1.57 -16.94
CA MET A 155 0.23 2.22 -17.94
C MET A 155 0.40 3.74 -17.88
N ALA A 156 0.41 4.34 -16.70
CA ALA A 156 0.66 5.78 -16.54
C ALA A 156 2.03 6.17 -17.11
N MET A 157 3.09 5.41 -16.79
CA MET A 157 4.46 5.68 -17.25
C MET A 157 4.62 5.56 -18.77
N HIS A 158 3.73 4.82 -19.44
CA HIS A 158 3.73 4.73 -20.90
C HIS A 158 3.12 5.96 -21.58
N PHE A 159 2.19 6.66 -20.92
CA PHE A 159 1.39 7.72 -21.52
C PHE A 159 1.69 9.14 -20.99
N ALA A 160 2.50 9.28 -19.95
CA ALA A 160 2.82 10.54 -19.32
C ALA A 160 4.32 10.71 -19.11
N ASP A 161 4.80 11.96 -19.18
CA ASP A 161 6.20 12.30 -18.91
C ASP A 161 6.55 12.17 -17.42
N TYR A 162 5.58 12.46 -16.54
CA TYR A 162 5.71 12.33 -15.09
C TYR A 162 4.53 11.55 -14.52
N VAL A 163 4.82 10.61 -13.63
CA VAL A 163 3.81 9.82 -12.91
C VAL A 163 4.01 9.99 -11.41
N VAL A 164 3.04 10.62 -10.76
CA VAL A 164 3.00 10.71 -9.30
C VAL A 164 2.18 9.53 -8.76
N THR A 165 2.76 8.82 -7.80
CA THR A 165 2.12 7.71 -7.09
C THR A 165 2.47 7.76 -5.61
N GLU A 166 1.82 6.93 -4.79
CA GLU A 166 1.96 6.97 -3.34
C GLU A 166 1.99 5.56 -2.72
N GLY A 167 2.55 5.47 -1.52
CA GLY A 167 2.46 4.32 -0.63
C GLY A 167 1.78 4.73 0.68
N GLY A 168 0.89 3.89 1.20
CA GLY A 168 0.11 4.20 2.41
C GLY A 168 0.95 4.26 3.70
N PHE A 169 0.47 5.04 4.68
CA PHE A 169 1.18 5.38 5.93
C PHE A 169 2.42 6.25 5.71
N GLY A 170 3.41 6.20 6.60
CA GLY A 170 4.67 6.93 6.51
C GLY A 170 5.71 6.23 5.64
N ALA A 171 6.85 6.87 5.42
CA ALA A 171 7.93 6.32 4.60
C ALA A 171 8.60 5.06 5.21
N ASP A 172 8.42 4.84 6.50
CA ASP A 172 8.83 3.63 7.23
C ASP A 172 8.02 2.38 6.86
N LEU A 173 6.83 2.54 6.28
CA LEU A 173 5.98 1.43 5.82
C LEU A 173 5.66 1.53 4.33
N GLY A 174 5.00 2.61 3.91
CA GLY A 174 4.53 2.76 2.54
C GLY A 174 5.65 2.90 1.54
N ALA A 175 6.62 3.78 1.82
CA ALA A 175 7.75 3.97 0.92
C ALA A 175 8.69 2.76 0.93
N GLU A 176 9.06 2.22 2.10
CA GLU A 176 9.84 0.97 2.21
C GLU A 176 9.22 -0.14 1.35
N LYS A 177 7.94 -0.45 1.51
CA LYS A 177 7.28 -1.51 0.74
C LYS A 177 7.10 -1.16 -0.72
N PHE A 178 6.89 0.11 -1.07
CA PHE A 178 6.87 0.53 -2.46
C PHE A 178 8.24 0.28 -3.12
N LEU A 179 9.34 0.59 -2.44
CA LEU A 179 10.69 0.43 -2.94
C LEU A 179 11.11 -1.04 -2.93
N ASP A 180 11.10 -1.69 -1.77
CA ASP A 180 11.64 -3.04 -1.62
C ASP A 180 10.74 -4.15 -2.17
N ILE A 181 9.42 -3.95 -2.26
CA ILE A 181 8.48 -4.94 -2.81
C ILE A 181 8.02 -4.56 -4.22
N LYS A 182 7.33 -3.43 -4.38
CA LYS A 182 6.70 -3.08 -5.66
C LYS A 182 7.72 -2.77 -6.74
N CYS A 183 8.70 -1.90 -6.47
CA CYS A 183 9.73 -1.53 -7.45
C CYS A 183 10.59 -2.74 -7.82
N ARG A 184 10.96 -3.56 -6.83
CA ARG A 184 11.66 -4.81 -7.06
C ARG A 184 10.90 -5.78 -7.96
N MET A 185 9.64 -6.07 -7.64
CA MET A 185 8.82 -7.02 -8.41
C MET A 185 8.48 -6.51 -9.81
N ALA A 186 8.24 -5.21 -9.97
CA ALA A 186 7.79 -4.61 -11.23
C ALA A 186 8.92 -3.95 -12.04
N ASN A 187 10.18 -4.06 -11.57
CA ASN A 187 11.34 -3.38 -12.15
C ASN A 187 11.09 -1.88 -12.38
N LEU A 188 10.53 -1.21 -11.37
CA LEU A 188 10.32 0.24 -11.38
C LEU A 188 11.51 0.93 -10.71
N LYS A 189 11.84 2.13 -11.17
CA LYS A 189 12.90 2.97 -10.60
C LYS A 189 12.33 4.36 -10.37
N PRO A 190 12.13 4.80 -9.13
CA PRO A 190 11.65 6.15 -8.86
C PRO A 190 12.74 7.17 -9.14
N ASP A 191 12.36 8.28 -9.78
CA ASP A 191 13.31 9.35 -10.10
C ASP A 191 13.45 10.37 -8.97
N ALA A 192 12.39 10.57 -8.17
CA ALA A 192 12.39 11.47 -7.00
C ALA A 192 11.31 11.04 -5.99
N VAL A 193 11.47 11.48 -4.73
CA VAL A 193 10.52 11.19 -3.64
C VAL A 193 10.04 12.48 -2.99
N ILE A 194 8.73 12.60 -2.82
CA ILE A 194 8.11 13.68 -2.04
C ILE A 194 7.76 13.15 -0.65
N ILE A 195 8.34 13.74 0.39
CA ILE A 195 8.02 13.38 1.78
C ILE A 195 7.13 14.48 2.36
N VAL A 196 5.85 14.17 2.52
CA VAL A 196 4.85 15.14 2.99
C VAL A 196 4.89 15.26 4.51
N ALA A 197 4.88 16.50 5.01
CA ALA A 197 4.72 16.80 6.43
C ALA A 197 3.83 18.03 6.66
N THR A 198 3.49 18.26 7.94
CA THR A 198 2.79 19.47 8.39
C THR A 198 3.45 19.93 9.69
N VAL A 199 3.49 21.24 9.92
CA VAL A 199 4.04 21.81 11.17
C VAL A 199 3.31 21.24 12.40
N ARG A 200 1.99 21.08 12.30
CA ARG A 200 1.15 20.47 13.34
C ARG A 200 1.54 19.03 13.65
N ALA A 201 1.78 18.18 12.64
CA ALA A 201 2.20 16.79 12.87
C ALA A 201 3.58 16.73 13.53
N LEU A 202 4.50 17.62 13.15
CA LEU A 202 5.82 17.68 13.77
C LEU A 202 5.72 18.15 15.23
N LYS A 203 4.94 19.19 15.54
CA LYS A 203 4.65 19.56 16.94
C LYS A 203 4.03 18.42 17.74
N TYR A 204 3.14 17.63 17.14
CA TYR A 204 2.55 16.46 17.78
C TYR A 204 3.62 15.40 18.12
N ASN A 205 4.54 15.11 17.19
CA ASN A 205 5.69 14.24 17.45
C ASN A 205 6.62 14.79 18.55
N GLY A 206 6.67 16.11 18.71
CA GLY A 206 7.35 16.80 19.80
C GLY A 206 6.62 16.75 21.15
N GLY A 207 5.44 16.13 21.22
CA GLY A 207 4.68 15.92 22.45
C GLY A 207 3.51 16.89 22.66
N VAL A 208 3.18 17.76 21.70
CA VAL A 208 2.02 18.66 21.83
C VAL A 208 0.71 17.86 21.71
N PRO A 209 -0.22 17.96 22.67
CA PRO A 209 -1.52 17.32 22.55
C PRO A 209 -2.30 17.82 21.33
N LYS A 210 -3.14 16.95 20.75
CA LYS A 210 -3.90 17.25 19.52
C LYS A 210 -4.75 18.53 19.62
N ALA A 211 -5.24 18.87 20.81
CA ALA A 211 -6.05 20.05 21.06
C ALA A 211 -5.26 21.37 20.93
N ASP A 212 -3.94 21.34 21.11
CA ASP A 212 -3.11 22.54 21.28
C ASP A 212 -2.21 22.83 20.06
N LEU A 213 -2.37 22.05 18.97
CA LEU A 213 -1.49 22.11 17.79
C LEU A 213 -1.56 23.41 16.99
N ASN A 214 -2.55 24.27 17.24
CA ASN A 214 -2.76 25.51 16.48
C ASN A 214 -1.93 26.69 17.03
N ASN A 215 -1.34 26.54 18.21
CA ASN A 215 -0.47 27.57 18.79
C ASN A 215 0.95 27.39 18.27
N GLU A 216 1.67 28.49 18.03
CA GLU A 216 3.09 28.45 17.71
C GLU A 216 3.86 27.75 18.84
N ASN A 217 4.73 26.80 18.50
CA ASN A 217 5.62 26.15 19.46
C ASN A 217 6.90 25.63 18.81
N LEU A 218 7.90 26.51 18.67
CA LEU A 218 9.19 26.18 18.06
C LEU A 218 9.96 25.11 18.85
N GLU A 219 9.84 25.09 20.18
CA GLU A 219 10.54 24.10 21.02
C GLU A 219 10.01 22.68 20.75
N ALA A 220 8.69 22.51 20.74
CA ALA A 220 8.10 21.22 20.43
C ALA A 220 8.31 20.84 18.97
N LEU A 221 8.24 21.81 18.06
CA LEU A 221 8.54 21.58 16.65
C LEU A 221 9.98 21.05 16.48
N GLU A 222 10.97 21.67 17.13
CA GLU A 222 12.36 21.20 17.11
C GLU A 222 12.49 19.78 17.68
N LYS A 223 11.75 19.43 18.73
CA LYS A 223 11.72 18.06 19.28
C LYS A 223 11.06 17.03 18.37
N GLY A 224 10.15 17.45 17.50
CA GLY A 224 9.41 16.55 16.61
C GLY A 224 9.97 16.43 15.18
N ILE A 225 10.73 17.43 14.72
CA ILE A 225 11.47 17.42 13.45
C ILE A 225 12.33 16.15 13.25
N PRO A 226 12.97 15.53 14.27
CA PRO A 226 13.71 14.28 14.12
C PRO A 226 12.93 13.15 13.42
N ASN A 227 11.60 13.11 13.55
CA ASN A 227 10.79 12.15 12.79
C ASN A 227 10.90 12.40 11.27
N GLN A 228 10.76 13.65 10.83
CA GLN A 228 10.90 14.03 9.42
C GLN A 228 12.32 13.78 8.91
N LEU A 229 13.33 14.20 9.69
CA LEU A 229 14.73 13.98 9.33
C LEU A 229 15.04 12.50 9.17
N LYS A 230 14.46 11.63 10.02
CA LYS A 230 14.68 10.20 9.86
C LYS A 230 14.08 9.63 8.58
N HIS A 231 12.88 10.08 8.20
CA HIS A 231 12.29 9.69 6.91
C HIS A 231 13.12 10.21 5.73
N VAL A 232 13.66 11.42 5.82
CA VAL A 232 14.60 11.98 4.82
C VAL A 232 15.85 11.10 4.72
N GLU A 233 16.51 10.80 5.84
CA GLU A 233 17.70 9.94 5.87
C GLU A 233 17.44 8.57 5.26
N ASN A 234 16.30 7.94 5.57
CA ASN A 234 15.97 6.64 5.00
C ASN A 234 15.93 6.73 3.46
N ILE A 235 15.26 7.73 2.91
CA ILE A 235 15.15 7.90 1.46
C ILE A 235 16.50 8.26 0.82
N THR A 236 17.22 9.26 1.35
CA THR A 236 18.43 9.78 0.69
C THR A 236 19.68 8.95 0.98
N GLN A 237 19.78 8.34 2.17
CA GLN A 237 20.98 7.62 2.59
C GLN A 237 20.86 6.11 2.46
N VAL A 238 19.68 5.52 2.69
CA VAL A 238 19.49 4.07 2.53
C VAL A 238 19.14 3.76 1.07
N TYR A 239 18.06 4.36 0.55
CA TYR A 239 17.60 4.09 -0.81
C TYR A 239 18.34 4.89 -1.89
N LYS A 240 19.15 5.88 -1.52
CA LYS A 240 19.93 6.72 -2.44
C LYS A 240 19.07 7.46 -3.47
N LEU A 241 17.85 7.82 -3.08
CA LEU A 241 16.91 8.56 -3.91
C LEU A 241 16.92 10.05 -3.59
N PRO A 242 16.85 10.94 -4.60
CA PRO A 242 16.68 12.36 -4.39
C PRO A 242 15.29 12.63 -3.82
N ALA A 243 15.22 13.59 -2.90
CA ALA A 243 14.00 13.85 -2.14
C ALA A 243 13.75 15.35 -1.94
N VAL A 244 12.47 15.70 -1.84
CA VAL A 244 11.97 17.00 -1.39
C VAL A 244 10.98 16.79 -0.26
N VAL A 245 11.03 17.67 0.74
CA VAL A 245 10.01 17.72 1.79
C VAL A 245 8.91 18.69 1.36
N ALA A 246 7.67 18.21 1.28
CA ALA A 246 6.51 19.06 1.01
C ALA A 246 5.82 19.40 2.33
N ILE A 247 5.82 20.67 2.72
CA ILE A 247 5.05 21.13 3.87
C ILE A 247 3.69 21.58 3.39
N ASN A 248 2.64 20.83 3.73
CA ASN A 248 1.27 21.26 3.47
C ASN A 248 0.91 22.36 4.47
N GLU A 249 0.68 23.57 3.95
CA GLU A 249 0.43 24.76 4.75
C GLU A 249 -0.93 24.70 5.43
N PHE A 250 -0.98 25.05 6.72
CA PHE A 250 -2.21 25.36 7.44
C PHE A 250 -2.29 26.85 7.79
N PRO A 251 -3.50 27.44 7.89
CA PRO A 251 -3.67 28.86 8.24
C PRO A 251 -3.08 29.29 9.58
N THR A 252 -2.78 28.34 10.47
CA THR A 252 -2.24 28.57 11.81
C THR A 252 -0.73 28.42 11.88
N ASP A 253 -0.10 27.93 10.82
CA ASP A 253 1.35 27.74 10.79
C ASP A 253 2.01 29.12 10.69
N THR A 254 3.03 29.38 11.50
CA THR A 254 3.77 30.64 11.42
C THR A 254 4.96 30.52 10.47
N GLU A 255 5.40 31.65 9.92
CA GLU A 255 6.60 31.71 9.08
C GLU A 255 7.83 31.18 9.84
N ALA A 256 7.95 31.49 11.13
CA ALA A 256 9.03 31.00 11.98
C ALA A 256 9.05 29.47 12.11
N GLU A 257 7.88 28.83 12.20
CA GLU A 257 7.76 27.37 12.24
C GLU A 257 8.17 26.74 10.91
N VAL A 258 7.71 27.29 9.79
CA VAL A 258 8.08 26.80 8.46
C VAL A 258 9.59 26.95 8.23
N GLU A 259 10.17 28.11 8.56
CA GLU A 259 11.59 28.37 8.40
C GLU A 259 12.46 27.47 9.27
N LEU A 260 12.02 27.12 10.48
CA LEU A 260 12.71 26.13 11.30
C LEU A 260 12.78 24.76 10.61
N VAL A 261 11.69 24.31 10.00
CA VAL A 261 11.68 23.05 9.23
C VAL A 261 12.59 23.13 8.01
N ARG A 262 12.56 24.26 7.27
CA ARG A 262 13.46 24.50 6.13
C ARG A 262 14.93 24.44 6.55
N ALA A 263 15.29 25.12 7.64
CA ALA A 263 16.65 25.14 8.15
C ALA A 263 17.15 23.74 8.50
N LYS A 264 16.35 22.95 9.24
CA LYS A 264 16.74 21.60 9.65
C LYS A 264 16.82 20.60 8.49
N CYS A 265 15.92 20.68 7.50
CA CYS A 265 16.01 19.81 6.32
C CYS A 265 17.23 20.16 5.45
N LYS A 266 17.59 21.45 5.38
CA LYS A 266 18.76 21.93 4.64
C LYS A 266 20.08 21.41 5.21
N GLU A 267 20.15 21.13 6.52
CA GLU A 267 21.32 20.47 7.14
C GLU A 267 21.57 19.07 6.55
N LEU A 268 20.53 18.39 6.05
CA LEU A 268 20.63 17.11 5.32
C LEU A 268 20.73 17.28 3.79
N GLY A 269 20.85 18.52 3.30
CA GLY A 269 20.90 18.83 1.87
C GLY A 269 19.57 18.66 1.14
N VAL A 270 18.44 18.59 1.87
CA VAL A 270 17.11 18.41 1.28
C VAL A 270 16.33 19.72 1.32
N ASN A 271 15.80 20.09 0.15
CA ASN A 271 14.93 21.26 0.04
C ASN A 271 13.55 20.96 0.63
N VAL A 272 12.93 22.02 1.13
CA VAL A 272 11.53 22.04 1.53
C VAL A 272 10.79 22.89 0.51
N ALA A 273 9.62 22.45 0.06
CA ALA A 273 8.69 23.24 -0.73
C ALA A 273 7.38 23.40 0.05
N LEU A 274 6.83 24.62 0.07
CA LEU A 274 5.53 24.87 0.69
C LEU A 274 4.44 24.50 -0.32
N SER A 275 3.47 23.71 0.13
CA SER A 275 2.36 23.23 -0.68
C SER A 275 1.06 23.87 -0.22
N GLN A 276 0.44 24.63 -1.12
CA GLN A 276 -0.86 25.30 -0.91
C GLN A 276 -1.96 24.69 -1.80
N VAL A 277 -1.75 23.47 -2.31
CA VAL A 277 -2.63 22.85 -3.32
C VAL A 277 -4.07 22.67 -2.86
N TRP A 278 -4.30 22.53 -1.55
CA TRP A 278 -5.64 22.43 -0.99
C TRP A 278 -6.45 23.73 -1.16
N ALA A 279 -5.80 24.89 -0.96
CA ALA A 279 -6.45 26.20 -1.01
C ALA A 279 -6.41 26.83 -2.42
N LYS A 280 -5.38 26.52 -3.21
CA LYS A 280 -5.08 27.21 -4.49
C LYS A 280 -5.01 26.27 -5.70
N GLY A 281 -5.38 25.00 -5.56
CA GLY A 281 -5.28 24.03 -6.65
C GLY A 281 -3.84 23.87 -7.15
N GLY A 282 -3.67 23.59 -8.44
CA GLY A 282 -2.37 23.40 -9.07
C GLY A 282 -1.41 24.59 -8.92
N GLU A 283 -1.93 25.82 -8.85
CA GLU A 283 -1.11 27.02 -8.63
C GLU A 283 -0.33 26.95 -7.30
N GLY A 284 -0.96 26.41 -6.25
CA GLY A 284 -0.34 26.21 -4.95
C GLY A 284 0.71 25.10 -4.90
N GLY A 285 0.91 24.36 -6.00
CA GLY A 285 1.88 23.27 -6.11
C GLY A 285 3.07 23.58 -7.01
N ILE A 286 3.16 24.79 -7.60
CA ILE A 286 4.18 25.12 -8.60
C ILE A 286 5.61 25.04 -8.04
N GLU A 287 5.85 25.51 -6.80
CA GLU A 287 7.18 25.41 -6.15
C GLU A 287 7.60 23.95 -6.04
N LEU A 288 6.72 23.10 -5.48
CA LEU A 288 6.95 21.68 -5.32
C LEU A 288 7.17 20.99 -6.67
N ALA A 289 6.35 21.28 -7.67
CA ALA A 289 6.48 20.69 -9.00
C ALA A 289 7.83 21.04 -9.65
N LYS A 290 8.28 22.30 -9.56
CA LYS A 290 9.59 22.72 -10.07
C LYS A 290 10.72 21.98 -9.36
N GLU A 291 10.63 21.81 -8.05
CA GLU A 291 11.66 21.10 -7.29
C GLU A 291 11.69 19.61 -7.65
N VAL A 292 10.53 18.97 -7.79
CA VAL A 292 10.45 17.56 -8.22
C VAL A 292 11.04 17.38 -9.63
N ILE A 293 10.70 18.25 -10.58
CA ILE A 293 11.27 18.22 -11.94
C ILE A 293 12.80 18.34 -11.87
N ARG A 294 13.32 19.30 -11.09
CA ARG A 294 14.76 19.48 -10.89
C ARG A 294 15.42 18.22 -10.34
N LEU A 295 14.81 17.54 -9.37
CA LEU A 295 15.32 16.30 -8.78
C LEU A 295 15.27 15.13 -9.77
N CYS A 296 14.24 15.04 -10.61
CA CYS A 296 14.14 14.01 -11.65
C CYS A 296 15.25 14.13 -12.72
N ASP A 297 15.80 15.34 -12.93
CA ASP A 297 16.94 15.56 -13.83
C ASP A 297 18.30 15.23 -13.19
N GLU A 298 18.35 14.95 -11.88
CA GLU A 298 19.57 14.55 -11.19
C GLU A 298 19.85 13.05 -11.32
N PRO A 299 21.13 12.65 -11.45
CA PRO A 299 21.47 11.23 -11.37
C PRO A 299 21.15 10.69 -9.97
N ASN A 300 20.49 9.53 -9.91
CA ASN A 300 20.28 8.78 -8.68
C ASN A 300 20.84 7.35 -8.78
N ASP A 301 21.18 6.77 -7.62
CA ASP A 301 21.74 5.42 -7.51
C ASP A 301 20.82 4.54 -6.67
N PHE A 302 19.53 4.48 -7.03
CA PHE A 302 18.51 3.75 -6.28
C PHE A 302 18.97 2.35 -5.85
N GLN A 303 18.95 2.10 -4.54
CA GLN A 303 19.31 0.84 -3.91
C GLN A 303 18.18 0.31 -3.03
N PHE A 304 18.04 -1.00 -2.95
CA PHE A 304 17.15 -1.64 -1.98
C PHE A 304 17.80 -1.72 -0.60
N CYS A 305 17.01 -1.79 0.47
CA CYS A 305 17.58 -1.89 1.81
C CYS A 305 18.10 -3.30 2.16
N TYR A 306 17.82 -4.30 1.32
CA TYR A 306 18.32 -5.68 1.43
C TYR A 306 18.45 -6.40 0.06
N PRO A 307 19.43 -7.31 -0.17
CA PRO A 307 19.40 -8.28 -1.28
C PRO A 307 18.23 -9.28 -1.22
N ASP A 308 17.93 -9.93 -2.35
CA ASP A 308 16.92 -11.01 -2.43
C ASP A 308 17.30 -12.23 -1.58
N ASP A 309 18.60 -12.54 -1.55
CA ASP A 309 19.14 -13.70 -0.85
C ASP A 309 19.59 -13.33 0.57
N TYR A 310 18.63 -13.02 1.44
CA TYR A 310 18.86 -13.02 2.90
C TYR A 310 18.36 -14.34 3.49
N THR A 311 19.27 -15.08 4.14
CA THR A 311 18.94 -16.22 5.01
C THR A 311 18.58 -15.78 6.42
#